data_AF-A0AA41QJE0-F1
#
_entry.id   AF-A0AA41QJE0-F1
#
_cell.length_a   1.000
_cell.length_b   1.000
_cell.length_c   1.000
_cell.angle_alpha   90.00
_cell.angle_beta   90.00
_cell.angle_gamma   90.00
#
_symmetry.space_group_name_H-M   'P 1'
#
loop_
_entity.id
_entity.type
_entity.pdbx_description
1 polymer ?
#
loop_
_entity_poly.entity_id
_entity_poly.type
_entity_poly.pdbx_seq_one_letter_code
_entity_poly.pdbx_strand_id
1 'polypeptide(L)'
;MMDILDNAVLAGFIAASVRMAIPILLAAIGGMFSEKSGVLNIGLEGMMLLGCFVGFAAAYASGSLIVGVLAAIVAGALLGLVLGVFAITIGSNQVVVGIAINLLMVGVTGFFFRLFFGSGTSSPRIDNFQPIDFGPLAEIPILGPLLFQHDPLTYLALLIVVLAWVVMHRSTVGLSISAAGEHPEAAETLGLNVPRIRYLCLLAGGALAGLGGAFLSLSATGLFIDNMTSGRGYIALAMLILGRRYPFGILAAALLFGAADALQLRTQLLPWNIPLQFLLMLPYVLTIVVLAIAAGRTGAPAALGAPFRRHKSDGA
;
A
#
# COMPACT_ATOMS: atom_id res chain seq x y z
N MET A 1 21.18 9.41 -30.96
CA MET A 1 19.74 9.12 -30.88
C MET A 1 19.63 7.91 -29.95
N MET A 2 19.27 8.12 -28.68
CA MET A 2 19.04 6.97 -27.78
C MET A 2 17.83 6.25 -28.32
N ASP A 3 18.02 5.04 -28.83
CA ASP A 3 16.89 4.18 -29.13
C ASP A 3 16.19 3.89 -27.81
N ILE A 4 14.91 4.23 -27.73
CA ILE A 4 14.05 3.98 -26.56
C ILE A 4 13.99 2.46 -26.25
N LEU A 5 14.44 1.62 -27.18
CA LEU A 5 14.56 0.17 -27.12
C LEU A 5 15.98 -0.33 -26.79
N ASP A 6 16.94 0.55 -26.47
CA ASP A 6 18.25 0.11 -25.96
C ASP A 6 18.03 -0.74 -24.70
N ASN A 7 18.68 -1.92 -24.65
CA ASN A 7 18.47 -2.90 -23.58
C ASN A 7 18.70 -2.28 -22.18
N ALA A 8 19.59 -1.31 -22.06
CA ALA A 8 19.86 -0.57 -20.82
C ALA A 8 18.74 0.42 -20.46
N VAL A 9 18.14 1.09 -21.46
CA VAL A 9 17.01 2.01 -21.26
C VAL A 9 15.78 1.23 -20.82
N LEU A 10 15.49 0.12 -21.49
CA LEU A 10 14.38 -0.76 -21.15
C LEU A 10 14.57 -1.40 -19.77
N ALA A 11 15.76 -1.91 -19.47
CA ALA A 11 16.12 -2.45 -18.16
C ALA A 11 15.85 -1.46 -17.02
N GLY A 12 16.36 -0.23 -17.15
CA GLY A 12 16.15 0.77 -16.12
C GLY A 12 14.68 1.23 -16.02
N PHE A 13 13.92 1.17 -17.11
CA PHE A 13 12.48 1.48 -17.08
C PHE A 13 11.74 0.41 -16.28
N ILE A 14 12.03 -0.86 -16.55
CA ILE A 14 11.47 -2.01 -15.82
C ILE A 14 11.81 -1.91 -14.33
N ALA A 15 13.08 -1.68 -13.98
CA ALA A 15 13.51 -1.57 -12.59
C ALA A 15 12.79 -0.42 -11.85
N ALA A 16 12.68 0.75 -12.48
CA ALA A 16 11.92 1.88 -11.93
C ALA A 16 10.42 1.56 -11.78
N SER A 17 9.83 0.87 -12.77
CA SER A 17 8.42 0.48 -12.75
C SER A 17 8.11 -0.40 -11.54
N VAL A 18 8.96 -1.39 -11.28
CA VAL A 18 8.83 -2.26 -10.10
C VAL A 18 8.95 -1.43 -8.83
N ARG A 19 10.01 -0.63 -8.69
CA ARG A 19 10.26 0.19 -7.50
C ARG A 19 9.10 1.13 -7.16
N MET A 20 8.48 1.75 -8.17
CA MET A 20 7.34 2.66 -7.96
C MET A 20 6.03 1.94 -7.65
N ALA A 21 5.89 0.67 -8.06
CA ALA A 21 4.72 -0.16 -7.77
C ALA A 21 4.67 -0.64 -6.30
N ILE A 22 5.82 -0.96 -5.69
CA ILE A 22 5.90 -1.60 -4.35
C ILE A 22 5.11 -0.91 -3.23
N PRO A 23 5.22 0.42 -3.00
CA PRO A 23 4.51 1.04 -1.89
C PRO A 23 2.99 0.96 -2.04
N ILE A 24 2.50 1.09 -3.27
CA ILE A 24 1.07 0.99 -3.62
C ILE A 24 0.60 -0.46 -3.53
N LEU A 25 1.42 -1.40 -4.00
CA LEU A 25 1.17 -2.84 -3.91
C LEU A 25 0.96 -3.27 -2.45
N LEU A 26 1.86 -2.90 -1.56
CA LEU A 26 1.79 -3.26 -0.14
C LEU A 26 0.51 -2.71 0.51
N ALA A 27 0.20 -1.45 0.27
CA ALA A 27 -1.05 -0.84 0.76
C ALA A 27 -2.29 -1.50 0.16
N ALA A 28 -2.28 -1.87 -1.12
CA ALA A 28 -3.41 -2.50 -1.81
C ALA A 28 -3.65 -3.94 -1.32
N ILE A 29 -2.59 -4.73 -1.08
CA ILE A 29 -2.70 -6.05 -0.45
C ILE A 29 -3.22 -5.91 0.98
N GLY A 30 -2.78 -4.89 1.71
CA GLY A 30 -3.34 -4.56 3.03
C GLY A 30 -4.84 -4.25 2.98
N GLY A 31 -5.24 -3.37 2.07
CA GLY A 31 -6.65 -3.06 1.80
C GLY A 31 -7.47 -4.29 1.41
N MET A 32 -6.88 -5.23 0.67
CA MET A 32 -7.55 -6.45 0.22
C MET A 32 -8.03 -7.29 1.40
N PHE A 33 -7.21 -7.47 2.43
CA PHE A 33 -7.64 -8.19 3.65
C PHE A 33 -8.80 -7.48 4.34
N SER A 34 -8.73 -6.16 4.50
CA SER A 34 -9.79 -5.38 5.15
C SER A 34 -11.09 -5.48 4.36
N GLU A 35 -11.05 -5.24 3.05
CA GLU A 35 -12.24 -5.28 2.21
C GLU A 35 -12.82 -6.69 2.09
N LYS A 36 -11.98 -7.73 1.95
CA LYS A 36 -12.45 -9.13 1.93
C LYS A 36 -13.18 -9.53 3.22
N SER A 37 -12.87 -8.89 4.34
CA SER A 37 -13.59 -9.09 5.61
C SER A 37 -14.89 -8.27 5.74
N GLY A 38 -15.19 -7.39 4.78
CA GLY A 38 -16.37 -6.52 4.76
C GLY A 38 -16.13 -5.10 5.29
N VAL A 39 -14.89 -4.69 5.53
CA VAL A 39 -14.56 -3.33 6.02
C VAL A 39 -13.78 -2.55 4.96
N LEU A 40 -14.37 -1.47 4.46
CA LEU A 40 -13.70 -0.47 3.63
C LEU A 40 -12.63 0.25 4.44
N ASN A 41 -11.40 0.24 3.91
CA ASN A 41 -10.28 0.91 4.53
C ASN A 41 -9.83 2.12 3.70
N ILE A 42 -10.58 3.22 3.77
CA ILE A 42 -10.18 4.49 3.14
C ILE A 42 -8.99 5.12 3.87
N GLY A 43 -8.73 4.70 5.11
CA GLY A 43 -7.63 5.17 5.95
C GLY A 43 -6.22 4.74 5.49
N LEU A 44 -6.09 3.99 4.38
CA LEU A 44 -4.79 3.49 3.88
C LEU A 44 -3.78 4.62 3.64
N GLU A 45 -4.21 5.77 3.12
CA GLU A 45 -3.33 6.94 2.91
C GLU A 45 -2.70 7.41 4.23
N GLY A 46 -3.51 7.55 5.28
CA GLY A 46 -3.06 7.93 6.61
C GLY A 46 -2.17 6.87 7.25
N MET A 47 -2.48 5.58 7.07
CA MET A 47 -1.67 4.46 7.58
C MET A 47 -0.29 4.43 6.92
N MET A 48 -0.24 4.64 5.60
CA MET A 48 1.02 4.78 4.87
C MET A 48 1.79 6.02 5.33
N LEU A 49 1.13 7.17 5.48
CA LEU A 49 1.82 8.42 5.82
C LEU A 49 2.39 8.38 7.25
N LEU A 50 1.61 7.86 8.20
CA LEU A 50 2.07 7.64 9.56
C LEU A 50 3.22 6.63 9.60
N GLY A 51 3.11 5.50 8.88
CA GLY A 51 4.19 4.51 8.80
C GLY A 51 5.46 5.08 8.18
N CYS A 52 5.34 5.89 7.13
CA CYS A 52 6.45 6.60 6.48
C CYS A 52 7.19 7.51 7.46
N PHE A 53 6.45 8.34 8.21
CA PHE A 53 7.01 9.26 9.20
C PHE A 53 7.62 8.53 10.39
N VAL A 54 6.87 7.63 11.03
CA VAL A 54 7.33 6.90 12.22
C VAL A 54 8.52 6.01 11.89
N GLY A 55 8.49 5.35 10.72
CA GLY A 55 9.61 4.55 10.25
C GLY A 55 10.87 5.38 10.04
N PHE A 56 10.75 6.54 9.39
CA PHE A 56 11.87 7.47 9.23
C PHE A 56 12.41 7.96 10.57
N ALA A 57 11.53 8.44 11.45
CA ALA A 57 11.92 8.97 12.75
C ALA A 57 12.61 7.91 13.63
N ALA A 58 12.10 6.67 13.63
CA ALA A 58 12.69 5.56 14.37
C ALA A 58 14.03 5.12 13.78
N ALA A 59 14.15 5.04 12.46
CA ALA A 59 15.43 4.74 11.79
C ALA A 59 16.48 5.83 12.07
N TYR A 60 16.08 7.10 12.01
CA TYR A 60 16.95 8.22 12.31
C TYR A 60 17.45 8.20 13.77
N ALA A 61 16.55 7.97 14.73
CA ALA A 61 16.91 7.95 16.15
C ALA A 61 17.75 6.73 16.55
N SER A 62 17.50 5.56 15.94
CA SER A 62 18.18 4.31 16.29
C SER A 62 19.41 4.01 15.43
N GLY A 63 19.56 4.65 14.28
CA GLY A 63 20.53 4.28 13.24
C GLY A 63 20.22 2.96 12.53
N SER A 64 19.07 2.31 12.80
CA SER A 64 18.72 1.00 12.24
C SER A 64 17.48 1.07 11.36
N LEU A 65 17.66 0.72 10.08
CA LEU A 65 16.56 0.63 9.12
C LEU A 65 15.52 -0.43 9.51
N ILE A 66 15.95 -1.53 10.15
CA ILE A 66 15.05 -2.60 10.58
C ILE A 66 14.13 -2.10 11.70
N VAL A 67 14.66 -1.32 12.65
CA VAL A 67 13.86 -0.68 13.69
C VAL A 67 12.85 0.28 13.07
N GLY A 68 13.26 1.04 12.04
CA GLY A 68 12.35 1.87 11.25
C GLY A 68 11.22 1.07 10.61
N VAL A 69 11.52 -0.05 9.95
CA VAL A 69 10.51 -0.91 9.31
C VAL A 69 9.52 -1.46 10.35
N LEU A 70 10.02 -1.98 11.48
CA LEU A 70 9.15 -2.51 12.54
C LEU A 70 8.28 -1.42 13.15
N ALA A 71 8.82 -0.23 13.41
CA ALA A 71 8.08 0.90 13.94
C ALA A 71 6.97 1.35 12.97
N ALA A 72 7.26 1.37 11.67
CA ALA A 72 6.28 1.71 10.64
C ALA A 72 5.13 0.69 10.56
N ILE A 73 5.45 -0.61 10.62
CA ILE A 73 4.46 -1.70 10.66
C ILE A 73 3.54 -1.54 11.87
N VAL A 74 4.11 -1.31 13.06
CA VAL A 74 3.35 -1.14 14.30
C VAL A 74 2.47 0.12 14.22
N ALA A 75 3.00 1.25 13.75
CA ALA A 75 2.25 2.49 13.62
C ALA A 75 1.05 2.34 12.66
N GLY A 76 1.27 1.72 11.50
CA GLY A 76 0.20 1.43 10.55
C GLY A 76 -0.86 0.48 11.13
N ALA A 77 -0.43 -0.59 11.82
CA ALA A 77 -1.34 -1.53 12.47
C ALA A 77 -2.20 -0.85 13.56
N LEU A 78 -1.59 -0.02 14.41
CA LEU A 78 -2.31 0.74 15.43
C LEU A 78 -3.35 1.68 14.83
N LEU A 79 -3.04 2.34 13.72
CA LEU A 79 -4.03 3.18 13.04
C LEU A 79 -5.13 2.35 12.36
N GLY A 80 -4.81 1.15 11.87
CA GLY A 80 -5.79 0.14 11.46
C GLY A 80 -6.73 -0.28 12.59
N LEU A 81 -6.19 -0.45 13.80
CA LEU A 81 -6.97 -0.74 15.00
C LEU A 81 -7.91 0.42 15.36
N VAL A 82 -7.43 1.67 15.27
CA VAL A 82 -8.28 2.87 15.48
C VAL A 82 -9.45 2.87 14.50
N LEU A 83 -9.20 2.64 13.21
CA LEU A 83 -10.28 2.49 12.24
C LEU A 83 -11.24 1.36 12.63
N GLY A 84 -10.72 0.22 13.10
CA GLY A 84 -11.52 -0.90 13.57
C GLY A 84 -12.44 -0.55 14.74
N VAL A 85 -11.97 0.24 15.71
CA VAL A 85 -12.79 0.69 16.85
C VAL A 85 -14.01 1.46 16.35
N PHE A 86 -13.81 2.41 15.45
CA PHE A 86 -14.91 3.20 14.91
C PHE A 86 -15.81 2.39 13.97
N ALA A 87 -15.23 1.61 13.06
CA ALA A 87 -15.95 0.87 12.04
C ALA A 87 -16.72 -0.35 12.59
N ILE A 88 -16.12 -1.08 13.54
CA ILE A 88 -16.63 -2.37 14.02
C ILE A 88 -17.35 -2.21 15.36
N THR A 89 -16.71 -1.58 16.36
CA THR A 89 -17.33 -1.46 17.70
C THR A 89 -18.39 -0.37 17.74
N ILE A 90 -18.10 0.81 17.17
CA ILE A 90 -19.04 1.93 17.17
C ILE A 90 -20.03 1.81 16.00
N GLY A 91 -19.66 1.14 14.91
CA GLY A 91 -20.49 1.01 13.71
C GLY A 91 -20.60 2.32 12.92
N SER A 92 -19.58 3.16 12.99
CA SER A 92 -19.50 4.43 12.24
C SER A 92 -19.30 4.21 10.74
N ASN A 93 -19.67 5.21 9.95
CA ASN A 93 -19.43 5.18 8.52
C ASN A 93 -17.91 5.15 8.22
N GLN A 94 -17.48 4.04 7.62
CA GLN A 94 -16.07 3.73 7.36
C GLN A 94 -15.40 4.73 6.41
N VAL A 95 -16.18 5.31 5.49
CA VAL A 95 -15.71 6.34 4.56
C VAL A 95 -15.36 7.62 5.32
N VAL A 96 -16.27 8.09 6.17
CA VAL A 96 -16.10 9.32 6.95
C VAL A 96 -14.91 9.19 7.91
N VAL A 97 -14.85 8.07 8.64
CA VAL A 97 -13.74 7.80 9.57
C VAL A 97 -12.41 7.70 8.82
N GLY A 98 -12.37 6.99 7.69
CA GLY A 98 -11.16 6.85 6.89
C GLY A 98 -10.64 8.20 6.37
N ILE A 99 -11.52 9.07 5.86
CA ILE A 99 -11.15 10.42 5.43
C ILE A 99 -10.63 11.25 6.61
N ALA A 100 -11.30 11.18 7.78
CA ALA A 100 -10.86 11.89 8.98
C ALA A 100 -9.47 11.42 9.44
N ILE A 101 -9.20 10.11 9.42
CA ILE A 101 -7.89 9.53 9.72
C ILE A 101 -6.83 10.08 8.75
N ASN A 102 -7.10 10.07 7.45
CA ASN A 102 -6.14 10.57 6.45
C ASN A 102 -5.81 12.04 6.70
N LEU A 103 -6.82 12.89 6.88
CA LEU A 103 -6.63 14.31 7.13
C LEU A 103 -5.87 14.57 8.44
N LEU A 104 -6.20 13.81 9.49
CA LEU A 104 -5.50 13.89 10.77
C LEU A 104 -4.02 13.52 10.59
N MET A 105 -3.70 12.46 9.86
CA MET A 105 -2.31 12.02 9.67
C MET A 105 -1.47 13.00 8.85
N VAL A 106 -2.06 13.72 7.88
CA VAL A 106 -1.37 14.83 7.20
C VAL A 106 -0.93 15.89 8.21
N GLY A 107 -1.81 16.29 9.12
CA GLY A 107 -1.50 17.28 10.15
C GLY A 107 -0.51 16.76 11.20
N VAL A 108 -0.76 15.57 11.74
CA VAL A 108 0.04 14.93 12.80
C VAL A 108 1.48 14.69 12.32
N THR A 109 1.67 14.06 11.17
CA THR A 109 3.01 13.74 10.67
C THR A 109 3.81 15.01 10.35
N GLY A 110 3.20 16.00 9.71
CA GLY A 110 3.87 17.27 9.44
C GLY A 110 4.18 18.08 10.71
N PHE A 111 3.27 18.09 11.69
CA PHE A 111 3.50 18.75 12.98
C PHE A 111 4.66 18.12 13.74
N PHE A 112 4.65 16.80 13.93
CA PHE A 112 5.70 16.10 14.67
C PHE A 112 7.03 16.11 13.92
N PHE A 113 7.03 16.09 12.58
CA PHE A 113 8.25 16.25 11.80
C PHE A 113 8.90 17.62 12.08
N ARG A 114 8.13 18.71 11.99
CA ARG A 114 8.64 20.05 12.33
C ARG A 114 9.06 20.19 13.80
N LEU A 115 8.35 19.52 14.70
CA LEU A 115 8.67 19.53 16.13
C LEU A 115 10.02 18.85 16.43
N PHE A 116 10.31 17.71 15.81
CA PHE A 116 11.54 16.95 16.07
C PHE A 116 12.73 17.40 15.24
N PHE A 117 12.50 17.82 13.99
CA PHE A 117 13.57 18.09 13.02
C PHE A 117 13.69 19.57 12.63
N GLY A 118 12.78 20.43 13.12
CA GLY A 118 12.73 21.84 12.78
C GLY A 118 12.24 22.11 11.36
N SER A 119 12.29 23.37 10.96
CA SER A 119 11.92 23.86 9.62
C SER A 119 13.14 24.42 8.84
N GLY A 120 14.33 23.91 9.14
CA GLY A 120 15.59 24.33 8.51
C GLY A 120 15.71 23.91 7.06
N THR A 121 16.69 24.47 6.34
CA THR A 121 16.91 24.24 4.90
C THR A 121 17.46 22.86 4.55
N SER A 122 18.00 22.12 5.53
CA SER A 122 18.54 20.77 5.35
C SER A 122 17.65 19.74 6.02
N SER A 123 16.84 19.03 5.24
CA SER A 123 16.07 17.90 5.75
C SER A 123 17.02 16.81 6.27
N PRO A 124 16.75 16.22 7.45
CA PRO A 124 17.50 15.08 7.95
C PRO A 124 17.45 13.94 6.94
N ARG A 125 18.56 13.22 6.81
CA ARG A 125 18.70 12.07 5.92
C ARG A 125 19.18 10.85 6.70
N ILE A 126 18.78 9.68 6.22
CA ILE A 126 19.28 8.38 6.65
C ILE A 126 19.82 7.65 5.42
N ASP A 127 20.78 6.76 5.64
CA ASP A 127 21.22 5.85 4.59
C ASP A 127 20.09 4.87 4.30
N ASN A 128 19.58 4.88 3.07
CA ASN A 128 18.47 4.04 2.65
C ASN A 128 18.92 2.59 2.40
N PHE A 129 17.95 1.68 2.31
CA PHE A 129 18.22 0.30 1.89
C PHE A 129 18.91 0.28 0.53
N GLN A 130 20.07 -0.38 0.48
CA GLN A 130 20.79 -0.61 -0.76
C GLN A 130 20.24 -1.86 -1.46
N PRO A 131 20.30 -1.91 -2.81
CA PRO A 131 20.01 -3.12 -3.56
C PRO A 131 20.86 -4.30 -3.07
N ILE A 132 20.28 -5.50 -3.05
CA ILE A 132 21.04 -6.71 -2.72
C ILE A 132 21.93 -7.04 -3.92
N ASP A 133 23.23 -7.22 -3.66
CA ASP A 133 24.19 -7.61 -4.70
C ASP A 133 24.12 -9.13 -4.95
N PHE A 134 23.63 -9.51 -6.13
CA PHE A 134 23.60 -10.90 -6.61
C PHE A 134 24.78 -11.23 -7.54
N GLY A 135 25.77 -10.34 -7.65
CA GLY A 135 26.97 -10.53 -8.47
C GLY A 135 26.64 -10.75 -9.95
N PRO A 136 27.18 -11.79 -10.62
CA PRO A 136 26.99 -12.00 -12.06
C PRO A 136 25.53 -12.18 -12.50
N LEU A 137 24.63 -12.59 -11.59
CA LEU A 137 23.21 -12.75 -11.90
C LEU A 137 22.52 -11.40 -12.12
N ALA A 138 23.05 -10.32 -11.53
CA ALA A 138 22.54 -8.96 -11.70
C ALA A 138 22.96 -8.33 -13.04
N GLU A 139 23.97 -8.90 -13.72
CA GLU A 139 24.51 -8.40 -15.00
C GLU A 139 23.79 -8.96 -16.22
N ILE A 140 22.89 -9.94 -16.05
CA ILE A 140 22.13 -10.53 -17.15
C ILE A 140 21.26 -9.44 -17.81
N PRO A 141 21.38 -9.19 -19.12
CA PRO A 141 20.57 -8.19 -19.81
C PRO A 141 19.08 -8.46 -19.60
N ILE A 142 18.33 -7.40 -19.25
CA ILE A 142 16.88 -7.42 -18.97
C ILE A 142 16.51 -8.19 -17.68
N LEU A 143 16.98 -9.43 -17.48
CA LEU A 143 16.64 -10.25 -16.31
C LEU A 143 17.30 -9.80 -15.01
N GLY A 144 18.56 -9.35 -15.08
CA GLY A 144 19.31 -8.79 -13.95
C GLY A 144 18.57 -7.59 -13.32
N PRO A 145 18.31 -6.53 -14.09
CA PRO A 145 17.55 -5.36 -13.64
C PRO A 145 16.10 -5.68 -13.25
N LEU A 146 15.49 -6.72 -13.84
CA LEU A 146 14.12 -7.13 -13.51
C LEU A 146 14.04 -7.83 -12.14
N LEU A 147 15.01 -8.67 -11.78
CA LEU A 147 14.89 -9.58 -10.63
C LEU A 147 15.98 -9.44 -9.58
N PHE A 148 17.15 -8.90 -9.90
CA PHE A 148 18.37 -9.00 -9.09
C PHE A 148 19.00 -7.64 -8.74
N GLN A 149 18.29 -6.53 -8.95
CA GLN A 149 18.79 -5.17 -8.64
C GLN A 149 17.83 -4.39 -7.72
N HIS A 150 17.05 -5.12 -6.90
CA HIS A 150 16.08 -4.51 -6.01
C HIS A 150 16.55 -4.51 -4.55
N ASP A 151 15.97 -3.62 -3.76
CA ASP A 151 16.21 -3.54 -2.33
C ASP A 151 15.48 -4.66 -1.56
N PRO A 152 15.90 -4.97 -0.32
CA PRO A 152 15.27 -6.01 0.50
C PRO A 152 13.76 -5.86 0.69
N LEU A 153 13.23 -4.64 0.77
CA LEU A 153 11.79 -4.42 0.98
C LEU A 153 10.99 -4.76 -0.29
N THR A 154 11.56 -4.56 -1.47
CA THR A 154 10.95 -5.00 -2.73
C THR A 154 10.80 -6.52 -2.74
N TYR A 155 11.83 -7.28 -2.36
CA TYR A 155 11.72 -8.75 -2.26
C TYR A 155 10.71 -9.19 -1.20
N LEU A 156 10.70 -8.51 -0.04
CA LEU A 156 9.71 -8.75 1.00
C LEU A 156 8.28 -8.50 0.48
N ALA A 157 8.06 -7.45 -0.31
CA ALA A 157 6.76 -7.16 -0.89
C ALA A 157 6.30 -8.24 -1.87
N LEU A 158 7.20 -8.73 -2.72
CA LEU A 158 6.92 -9.84 -3.63
C LEU A 158 6.60 -11.13 -2.86
N LEU A 159 7.34 -11.42 -1.78
CA LEU A 159 7.04 -12.53 -0.88
C LEU A 159 5.66 -12.36 -0.23
N ILE A 160 5.30 -11.15 0.21
CA ILE A 160 3.99 -10.85 0.78
C ILE A 160 2.86 -11.11 -0.21
N VAL A 161 3.04 -10.85 -1.51
CA VAL A 161 2.03 -11.19 -2.53
C VAL A 161 1.78 -12.70 -2.56
N VAL A 162 2.85 -13.51 -2.55
CA VAL A 162 2.74 -14.98 -2.54
C VAL A 162 2.08 -15.46 -1.23
N LEU A 163 2.51 -14.92 -0.09
CA LEU A 163 1.92 -15.26 1.21
C LEU A 163 0.44 -14.87 1.29
N ALA A 164 0.07 -13.69 0.81
CA ALA A 164 -1.31 -13.24 0.75
C ALA A 164 -2.15 -14.16 -0.15
N TRP A 165 -1.59 -14.64 -1.25
CA TRP A 165 -2.25 -15.63 -2.10
C TRP A 165 -2.48 -16.96 -1.38
N VAL A 166 -1.46 -17.50 -0.69
CA VAL A 166 -1.58 -18.73 0.10
C VAL A 166 -2.63 -18.56 1.21
N VAL A 167 -2.58 -17.46 1.96
CA VAL A 167 -3.55 -17.19 3.04
C VAL A 167 -4.97 -17.10 2.48
N MET A 168 -5.17 -16.38 1.37
CA MET A 168 -6.52 -16.15 0.82
C MET A 168 -7.11 -17.36 0.09
N HIS A 169 -6.30 -18.17 -0.59
CA HIS A 169 -6.80 -19.21 -1.50
C HIS A 169 -6.44 -20.63 -1.09
N ARG A 170 -5.51 -20.81 -0.13
CA ARG A 170 -5.01 -22.12 0.29
C ARG A 170 -5.13 -22.35 1.80
N SER A 171 -5.77 -21.46 2.56
CA SER A 171 -5.92 -21.60 4.01
C SER A 171 -7.37 -21.45 4.47
N THR A 172 -7.69 -22.03 5.63
CA THR A 172 -9.00 -21.88 6.30
C THR A 172 -9.26 -20.44 6.72
N VAL A 173 -8.21 -19.69 7.05
CA VAL A 173 -8.29 -18.26 7.41
C VAL A 173 -8.88 -17.46 6.25
N GLY A 174 -8.48 -17.75 5.01
CA GLY A 174 -9.01 -17.10 3.81
C GLY A 174 -10.51 -17.35 3.60
N LEU A 175 -10.96 -18.57 3.88
CA LEU A 175 -12.37 -18.93 3.84
C LEU A 175 -13.17 -18.20 4.93
N SER A 176 -12.65 -18.15 6.16
CA SER A 176 -13.29 -17.42 7.26
C SER A 176 -13.38 -15.92 6.99
N ILE A 177 -12.34 -15.31 6.41
CA ILE A 177 -12.36 -13.90 6.01
C ILE A 177 -13.42 -13.66 4.94
N SER A 178 -13.47 -14.50 3.91
CA SER A 178 -14.44 -14.38 2.83
C SER A 178 -15.87 -14.56 3.34
N ALA A 179 -16.11 -15.53 4.23
CA ALA A 179 -17.42 -15.73 4.86
C ALA A 179 -17.85 -14.50 5.70
N ALA A 180 -16.93 -13.91 6.45
CA ALA A 180 -17.18 -12.69 7.24
C ALA A 180 -17.48 -11.45 6.38
N GLY A 181 -17.00 -11.42 5.13
CA GLY A 181 -17.26 -10.35 4.16
C GLY A 181 -18.51 -10.55 3.31
N GLU A 182 -18.83 -11.78 2.91
CA GLU A 182 -20.00 -12.07 2.06
C GLU A 182 -21.29 -12.16 2.89
N HIS A 183 -21.29 -12.99 3.93
CA HIS A 183 -22.48 -13.26 4.76
C HIS A 183 -22.12 -13.31 6.25
N PRO A 184 -21.87 -12.16 6.89
CA PRO A 184 -21.41 -12.12 8.28
C PRO A 184 -22.39 -12.76 9.28
N GLU A 185 -23.69 -12.62 9.05
CA GLU A 185 -24.71 -13.23 9.92
C GLU A 185 -24.68 -14.77 9.85
N ALA A 186 -24.55 -15.35 8.65
CA ALA A 186 -24.40 -16.78 8.46
C ALA A 186 -23.04 -17.30 8.98
N ALA A 187 -21.99 -16.49 8.91
CA ALA A 187 -20.70 -16.82 9.49
C ALA A 187 -20.76 -16.94 11.02
N GLU A 188 -21.52 -16.07 11.70
CA GLU A 188 -21.70 -16.13 13.15
C GLU A 188 -22.52 -17.35 13.60
N THR A 189 -23.55 -17.76 12.86
CA THR A 189 -24.33 -18.97 13.20
C THR A 189 -23.50 -20.25 13.10
N LEU A 190 -22.46 -20.24 12.26
CA LEU A 190 -21.46 -21.31 12.15
C LEU A 190 -20.31 -21.17 13.18
N GLY A 191 -20.40 -20.25 14.13
CA GLY A 191 -19.46 -20.08 15.24
C GLY A 191 -18.24 -19.18 14.97
N LEU A 192 -18.17 -18.51 13.81
CA LEU A 192 -17.09 -17.57 13.53
C LEU A 192 -17.29 -16.26 14.30
N ASN A 193 -16.22 -15.74 14.90
CA ASN A 193 -16.23 -14.41 15.51
C ASN A 193 -15.91 -13.34 14.46
N VAL A 194 -16.95 -12.87 13.76
CA VAL A 194 -16.83 -11.89 12.67
C VAL A 194 -16.13 -10.60 13.12
N PRO A 195 -16.47 -9.98 14.27
CA PRO A 195 -15.74 -8.80 14.75
C PRO A 195 -14.24 -9.04 14.87
N ARG A 196 -13.82 -10.17 15.49
CA ARG A 196 -12.39 -10.49 15.63
C ARG A 196 -11.69 -10.65 14.28
N ILE A 197 -12.33 -11.32 13.33
CA ILE A 197 -11.79 -11.49 11.97
C ILE A 197 -11.57 -10.12 11.31
N ARG A 198 -12.58 -9.24 11.36
CA ARG A 198 -12.49 -7.88 10.79
C ARG A 198 -11.39 -7.04 11.45
N TYR A 199 -11.24 -7.13 12.78
CA TYR A 199 -10.14 -6.47 13.50
C TYR A 199 -8.77 -6.95 13.06
N LEU A 200 -8.57 -8.27 12.94
CA LEU A 200 -7.31 -8.84 12.48
C LEU A 200 -6.99 -8.44 11.04
N CYS A 201 -8.00 -8.37 10.16
CA CYS A 201 -7.84 -7.91 8.79
C CYS A 201 -7.46 -6.42 8.70
N LEU A 202 -7.98 -5.57 9.59
CA LEU A 202 -7.60 -4.15 9.67
C LEU A 202 -6.21 -3.95 10.26
N LEU A 203 -5.83 -4.74 11.28
CA LEU A 203 -4.47 -4.76 11.82
C LEU A 203 -3.45 -5.16 10.75
N ALA A 204 -3.70 -6.27 10.04
CA ALA A 204 -2.86 -6.72 8.94
C ALA A 204 -2.85 -5.70 7.79
N GLY A 205 -4.00 -5.11 7.47
CA GLY A 205 -4.12 -4.08 6.45
C GLY A 205 -3.30 -2.82 6.76
N GLY A 206 -3.42 -2.34 8.00
CA GLY A 206 -2.64 -1.22 8.50
C GLY A 206 -1.14 -1.51 8.58
N ALA A 207 -0.75 -2.72 9.02
CA ALA A 207 0.64 -3.17 9.04
C ALA A 207 1.29 -3.11 7.64
N LEU A 208 0.59 -3.64 6.63
CA LEU A 208 1.08 -3.65 5.26
C LEU A 208 1.08 -2.24 4.63
N ALA A 209 0.09 -1.41 4.93
CA ALA A 209 0.09 0.00 4.53
C ALA A 209 1.26 0.77 5.18
N GLY A 210 1.50 0.53 6.48
CA GLY A 210 2.65 1.10 7.20
C GLY A 210 3.99 0.67 6.60
N LEU A 211 4.13 -0.60 6.21
CA LEU A 211 5.29 -1.10 5.46
C LEU A 211 5.44 -0.43 4.08
N GLY A 212 4.32 -0.22 3.37
CA GLY A 212 4.31 0.55 2.11
C GLY A 212 4.75 2.00 2.31
N GLY A 213 4.41 2.60 3.45
CA GLY A 213 4.92 3.90 3.89
C GLY A 213 6.41 3.87 4.18
N ALA A 214 6.89 2.86 4.93
CA ALA A 214 8.30 2.67 5.24
C ALA A 214 9.16 2.54 3.97
N PHE A 215 8.64 1.90 2.92
CA PHE A 215 9.31 1.83 1.64
C PHE A 215 9.63 3.22 1.06
N LEU A 216 8.71 4.18 1.19
CA LEU A 216 8.89 5.53 0.64
C LEU A 216 10.07 6.27 1.29
N SER A 217 10.19 6.22 2.61
CA SER A 217 11.23 6.94 3.34
C SER A 217 12.52 6.14 3.51
N LEU A 218 12.44 4.84 3.81
CA LEU A 218 13.60 4.00 4.16
C LEU A 218 14.28 3.36 2.95
N SER A 219 13.57 3.17 1.84
CA SER A 219 14.12 2.53 0.63
C SER A 219 14.23 3.52 -0.52
N ALA A 220 13.14 4.20 -0.87
CA ALA A 220 13.09 5.01 -2.09
C ALA A 220 13.89 6.32 -2.02
N THR A 221 14.03 6.96 -0.85
CA THR A 221 14.61 8.32 -0.77
C THR A 221 15.57 8.59 0.39
N GLY A 222 15.48 7.86 1.50
CA GLY A 222 16.30 8.13 2.69
C GLY A 222 15.90 9.40 3.45
N LEU A 223 14.70 9.93 3.21
CA LEU A 223 14.19 11.14 3.86
C LEU A 223 12.68 11.10 4.01
N PHE A 224 12.15 12.03 4.82
CA PHE A 224 10.73 12.30 4.90
C PHE A 224 10.43 13.72 4.38
N ILE A 225 9.34 13.84 3.63
CA ILE A 225 8.76 15.12 3.22
C ILE A 225 7.29 15.18 3.64
N ASP A 226 6.79 16.37 3.90
CA ASP A 226 5.38 16.57 4.22
C ASP A 226 4.49 15.98 3.11
N ASN A 227 3.48 15.22 3.52
CA ASN A 227 2.55 14.54 2.61
C ASN A 227 3.21 13.63 1.56
N MET A 228 4.30 12.93 1.95
CA MET A 228 5.09 12.07 1.05
C MET A 228 4.31 10.97 0.32
N THR A 229 3.21 10.50 0.90
CA THR A 229 2.33 9.51 0.26
C THR A 229 1.61 10.09 -0.95
N SER A 230 1.29 11.40 -0.93
CA SER A 230 0.74 12.14 -2.06
C SER A 230 -0.44 11.46 -2.77
N GLY A 231 -1.33 10.81 -2.02
CA GLY A 231 -2.51 10.13 -2.53
C GLY A 231 -2.31 8.67 -2.97
N ARG A 232 -1.11 8.10 -2.81
CA ARG A 232 -0.80 6.70 -3.16
C ARG A 232 -1.68 5.68 -2.44
N GLY A 233 -2.18 5.97 -1.25
CA GLY A 233 -3.14 5.13 -0.53
C GLY A 233 -4.52 5.12 -1.17
N TYR A 234 -4.97 6.22 -1.80
CA TYR A 234 -6.19 6.20 -2.61
C TYR A 234 -5.99 5.43 -3.91
N ILE A 235 -4.80 5.54 -4.52
CA ILE A 235 -4.43 4.76 -5.70
C ILE A 235 -4.39 3.27 -5.36
N ALA A 236 -3.95 2.90 -4.16
CA ALA A 236 -3.97 1.51 -3.69
C ALA A 236 -5.40 0.91 -3.69
N LEU A 237 -6.42 1.70 -3.33
CA LEU A 237 -7.83 1.28 -3.45
C LEU A 237 -8.24 1.03 -4.90
N ALA A 238 -7.81 1.91 -5.83
CA ALA A 238 -8.04 1.71 -7.25
C ALA A 238 -7.38 0.42 -7.75
N MET A 239 -6.12 0.16 -7.35
CA MET A 239 -5.40 -1.06 -7.74
C MET A 239 -6.02 -2.33 -7.16
N LEU A 240 -6.60 -2.24 -5.96
CA LEU A 240 -7.36 -3.33 -5.36
C LEU A 240 -8.61 -3.68 -6.18
N ILE A 241 -9.35 -2.66 -6.65
CA ILE A 241 -10.55 -2.83 -7.47
C ILE A 241 -10.15 -3.43 -8.83
N LEU A 242 -9.14 -2.86 -9.47
CA LEU A 242 -8.62 -3.32 -10.76
C LEU A 242 -8.08 -4.75 -10.68
N GLY A 243 -7.33 -5.05 -9.62
CA GLY A 243 -6.81 -6.37 -9.31
C GLY A 243 -7.87 -7.36 -8.81
N ARG A 244 -9.15 -6.96 -8.77
CA ARG A 244 -10.30 -7.78 -8.36
C ARG A 244 -10.13 -8.43 -7.00
N ARG A 245 -9.42 -7.77 -6.07
CA ARG A 245 -9.08 -8.30 -4.74
C ARG A 245 -8.38 -9.66 -4.81
N TYR A 246 -7.64 -9.93 -5.88
CA TYR A 246 -6.80 -11.12 -6.06
C TYR A 246 -5.32 -10.70 -5.99
N PRO A 247 -4.48 -11.32 -5.14
CA PRO A 247 -3.12 -10.82 -4.88
C PRO A 247 -2.26 -10.59 -6.13
N PHE A 248 -2.22 -11.55 -7.05
CA PHE A 248 -1.48 -11.38 -8.31
C PHE A 248 -2.14 -10.40 -9.28
N GLY A 249 -3.47 -10.22 -9.20
CA GLY A 249 -4.18 -9.19 -9.95
C GLY A 249 -3.81 -7.80 -9.44
N ILE A 250 -3.68 -7.64 -8.11
CA ILE A 250 -3.23 -6.41 -7.46
C ILE A 250 -1.77 -6.12 -7.84
N LEU A 251 -0.91 -7.14 -7.88
CA LEU A 251 0.46 -7.01 -8.37
C LEU A 251 0.49 -6.48 -9.81
N ALA A 252 -0.27 -7.10 -10.72
CA ALA A 252 -0.33 -6.65 -12.11
C ALA A 252 -0.84 -5.20 -12.23
N ALA A 253 -1.89 -4.85 -11.49
CA ALA A 253 -2.43 -3.49 -11.42
C ALA A 253 -1.37 -2.48 -10.93
N ALA A 254 -0.71 -2.78 -9.80
CA ALA A 254 0.32 -1.92 -9.24
C ALA A 254 1.53 -1.77 -10.17
N LEU A 255 1.94 -2.83 -10.87
CA LEU A 255 3.02 -2.78 -11.87
C LEU A 255 2.66 -1.90 -13.07
N LEU A 256 1.40 -1.93 -13.54
CA LEU A 256 0.93 -1.03 -14.59
C LEU A 256 0.99 0.43 -14.12
N PHE A 257 0.57 0.71 -12.89
CA PHE A 257 0.68 2.05 -12.31
C PHE A 257 2.14 2.48 -12.16
N GLY A 258 3.00 1.62 -11.62
CA GLY A 258 4.43 1.90 -11.47
C GLY A 258 5.12 2.13 -12.80
N ALA A 259 4.71 1.42 -13.86
CA ALA A 259 5.19 1.65 -15.22
C ALA A 259 4.76 3.02 -15.77
N ALA A 260 3.53 3.46 -15.49
CA ALA A 260 3.08 4.80 -15.87
C ALA A 260 3.87 5.91 -15.14
N ASP A 261 4.14 5.73 -13.84
CA ASP A 261 4.93 6.67 -13.01
C ASP A 261 6.41 6.69 -13.46
N ALA A 262 6.99 5.52 -13.76
CA ALA A 262 8.34 5.43 -14.31
C ALA A 262 8.46 6.07 -15.71
N LEU A 263 7.43 5.93 -16.55
CA LEU A 263 7.39 6.54 -17.87
C LEU A 263 7.32 8.07 -17.75
N GLN A 264 6.51 8.58 -16.82
CA GLN A 264 6.43 9.99 -16.49
C GLN A 264 7.82 10.54 -16.11
N LEU A 265 8.57 9.86 -15.23
CA LEU A 265 9.90 10.34 -14.83
C LEU A 265 10.92 10.31 -15.98
N ARG A 266 10.84 9.32 -16.87
CA ARG A 266 11.78 9.20 -18.00
C ARG A 266 11.49 10.19 -19.12
N THR A 267 10.22 10.46 -19.40
CA THR A 267 9.82 11.44 -20.42
C THR A 267 10.28 12.86 -20.10
N GLN A 268 10.52 13.19 -18.83
CA GLN A 268 11.16 14.45 -18.42
C GLN A 268 12.64 14.55 -18.85
N LEU A 269 13.31 13.43 -19.10
CA LEU A 269 14.72 13.38 -19.53
C LEU A 269 14.86 13.40 -21.06
N LEU A 270 13.76 13.19 -21.79
CA LEU A 270 13.74 13.27 -23.24
C LEU A 270 13.69 14.75 -23.68
N PRO A 271 14.32 15.11 -24.81
CA PRO A 271 14.34 16.49 -25.33
C PRO A 271 12.97 16.96 -25.87
N TRP A 272 11.89 16.25 -25.55
CA TRP A 272 10.53 16.62 -25.94
C TRP A 272 10.02 17.70 -25.00
N ASN A 273 9.62 18.84 -25.57
CA ASN A 273 9.16 20.01 -24.84
C ASN A 273 7.70 19.86 -24.30
N ILE A 274 7.38 18.68 -23.75
CA ILE A 274 6.06 18.39 -23.18
C ILE A 274 5.96 19.08 -21.81
N PRO A 275 4.94 19.92 -21.56
CA PRO A 275 4.75 20.53 -20.26
C PRO A 275 4.61 19.46 -19.16
N LEU A 276 5.31 19.65 -18.04
CA LEU A 276 5.38 18.70 -16.94
C LEU A 276 3.98 18.36 -16.37
N GLN A 277 3.01 19.26 -16.49
CA GLN A 277 1.62 19.02 -16.08
C GLN A 277 0.98 17.86 -16.88
N PHE A 278 1.25 17.74 -18.18
CA PHE A 278 0.72 16.62 -18.99
C PHE A 278 1.32 15.29 -18.58
N LEU A 279 2.61 15.28 -18.24
CA LEU A 279 3.29 14.09 -17.74
C LEU A 279 2.78 13.68 -16.37
N LEU A 280 2.56 14.65 -15.46
CA LEU A 280 1.97 14.41 -14.13
C LEU A 280 0.55 13.84 -14.20
N MET A 281 -0.22 14.17 -15.24
CA MET A 281 -1.59 13.64 -15.42
C MET A 281 -1.60 12.19 -15.90
N LEU A 282 -0.52 11.69 -16.51
CA LEU A 282 -0.49 10.40 -17.22
C LEU A 282 -0.88 9.20 -16.33
N PRO A 283 -0.32 9.01 -15.11
CA PRO A 283 -0.70 7.89 -14.26
C PRO A 283 -2.18 7.95 -13.83
N TYR A 284 -2.72 9.14 -13.59
CA TYR A 284 -4.10 9.34 -13.17
C TYR A 284 -5.09 9.08 -14.30
N VAL A 285 -4.81 9.60 -15.51
CA VAL A 285 -5.62 9.34 -16.70
C VAL A 285 -5.63 7.84 -17.03
N LEU A 286 -4.47 7.19 -16.98
CA LEU A 286 -4.38 5.75 -17.18
C LEU A 286 -5.21 4.99 -16.13
N THR A 287 -5.15 5.41 -14.87
CA THR A 287 -5.97 4.82 -13.80
C THR A 287 -7.47 4.97 -14.09
N ILE A 288 -7.93 6.14 -14.53
CA ILE A 288 -9.34 6.38 -14.89
C ILE A 288 -9.77 5.48 -16.05
N VAL A 289 -8.99 5.42 -17.13
CA VAL A 289 -9.30 4.60 -18.31
C VAL A 289 -9.37 3.12 -17.93
N VAL A 290 -8.38 2.64 -17.18
CA VAL A 290 -8.32 1.25 -16.79
C VAL A 290 -9.46 0.87 -15.83
N LEU A 291 -9.82 1.73 -14.88
CA LEU A 291 -10.99 1.54 -14.03
C LEU A 291 -12.30 1.59 -14.82
N ALA A 292 -12.43 2.48 -15.80
CA ALA A 292 -13.62 2.57 -16.65
C ALA A 292 -13.83 1.29 -17.48
N ILE A 293 -12.75 0.68 -17.99
CA ILE A 293 -12.80 -0.60 -18.71
C ILE A 293 -13.11 -1.76 -17.75
N ALA A 294 -12.61 -1.71 -16.52
CA ALA A 294 -12.87 -2.73 -15.50
C ALA A 294 -14.24 -2.59 -14.82
N ALA A 295 -14.94 -1.46 -15.00
CA ALA A 295 -16.22 -1.17 -14.38
C ALA A 295 -17.29 -2.21 -14.76
N GLY A 296 -17.98 -2.76 -13.77
CA GLY A 296 -19.06 -3.75 -13.95
C GLY A 296 -18.68 -5.21 -13.65
N ARG A 297 -17.41 -5.54 -13.45
CA ARG A 297 -16.97 -6.90 -13.04
C ARG A 297 -16.55 -6.97 -11.58
N THR A 298 -17.39 -6.49 -10.68
CA THR A 298 -17.01 -6.29 -9.27
C THR A 298 -16.97 -7.62 -8.50
N GLY A 299 -15.80 -8.00 -8.00
CA GLY A 299 -15.62 -9.08 -7.02
C GLY A 299 -15.61 -8.54 -5.58
N ALA A 300 -16.46 -7.56 -5.29
CA ALA A 300 -16.58 -6.94 -3.98
C ALA A 300 -17.49 -7.80 -3.07
N PRO A 301 -17.15 -7.99 -1.79
CA PRO A 301 -18.01 -8.75 -0.88
C PRO A 301 -19.35 -8.08 -0.67
N ALA A 302 -20.42 -8.88 -0.50
CA ALA A 302 -21.78 -8.35 -0.37
C ALA A 302 -21.97 -7.43 0.86
N ALA A 303 -21.26 -7.68 1.97
CA ALA A 303 -21.36 -6.84 3.18
C ALA A 303 -20.32 -5.70 3.23
N LEU A 304 -19.62 -5.40 2.13
CA LEU A 304 -18.59 -4.37 2.10
C LEU A 304 -19.16 -3.00 2.45
N GLY A 305 -18.63 -2.36 3.50
CA GLY A 305 -19.04 -1.02 3.93
C GLY A 305 -20.27 -0.99 4.83
N ALA A 306 -20.97 -2.12 4.99
CA ALA A 306 -22.13 -2.22 5.88
C ALA A 306 -21.67 -2.39 7.34
N PRO A 307 -22.19 -1.59 8.30
CA PRO A 307 -21.91 -1.79 9.71
C PRO A 307 -22.51 -3.13 10.14
N PHE A 308 -21.68 -3.99 10.73
CA PHE A 308 -22.12 -5.27 11.26
C PHE A 308 -22.60 -5.11 12.71
N ARG A 309 -23.83 -5.55 13.00
CA ARG A 309 -24.37 -5.60 14.36
C ARG A 309 -24.58 -7.06 14.73
N ARG A 310 -23.95 -7.47 15.82
CA ARG A 310 -24.14 -8.81 16.36
C ARG A 310 -25.60 -9.00 16.72
N HIS A 311 -26.22 -10.07 16.23
CA HIS A 311 -27.58 -10.42 16.62
C HIS A 311 -27.54 -10.72 18.12
N LYS A 312 -28.12 -9.84 18.95
CA LYS A 312 -28.43 -10.21 20.32
C LYS A 312 -29.51 -11.27 20.18
N SER A 313 -29.26 -12.48 20.65
CA SER A 313 -30.36 -13.37 21.00
C SER A 313 -31.19 -12.57 22.01
N ASP A 314 -32.38 -12.15 21.63
CA ASP A 314 -33.40 -11.81 22.61
C ASP A 314 -33.54 -13.06 23.46
N GLY A 315 -32.93 -13.00 24.65
CA GLY A 315 -33.07 -14.03 25.66
C GLY A 315 -34.54 -14.11 26.02
N ALA A 316 -35.06 -15.32 25.91
CA ALA A 316 -36.36 -15.75 26.41
C ALA A 316 -36.62 -15.31 27.86
#